data_AF-A0AA35XFW3-F1
#
_entry.id   AF-A0AA35XFW3-F1
#
_cell.length_a   1.000
_cell.length_b   1.000
_cell.length_c   1.000
_cell.angle_alpha   90.00
_cell.angle_beta   90.00
_cell.angle_gamma   90.00
#
_symmetry.space_group_name_H-M   'P 1'
#
loop_
_entity.id
_entity.type
_entity.pdbx_description
1 polymer ?
#
loop_
_entity_poly.entity_id
_entity_poly.type
_entity_poly.pdbx_seq_one_letter_code
_entity_poly.pdbx_strand_id
1 'polypeptide(L)'
;MLIYTHTLPIPPLPSLHYLPPTGRVEDMMKRSYAEDETTRHEVDRKQTLKQLEEDFRSLQRLDCPVCDQDLDHYYTACSRIQHLRTQMQAYLLTHPSALKALSPGRVVTLFTSTYGHSLAVVLSQQTAKSARTFTVLMLCNSGDEWAERATSIVGDSAKRDILTPYKALTGLFAPDGEVKHTVVTVEGLLIYNITEEVVDVERKKIVDDYNNRQIPRFRGSLPGQACMKATQALLRLTEAFPAGLPALCPVRQLRVMDMGFVQLRDERERLESTMDCYTCVRCPDFEAHFGMARKKAELHKKQGNLKFMLSEESLQLLPEYNQRIEVLRTLMFLNRQNVIQLKGCVACEIHSHEVLLTELLFTNIFGHFEPPEIAALLSCVIFQQNKCSEPNLTEKLQKGQKMIEETATRIALCEREHGIDVSVEDTLRELKFGLVEVVYEWACGMEFLEITKLTDVSEGIIVRCIQRLDETCRDVRKAAKVIGDTALYQKMQTCSTLIKRDIVFAASLYTI
;
A
#
# COMPACT_ATOMS: atom_id res chain seq x y z
N MET A 1 -40.57 16.57 -3.05
CA MET A 1 -39.96 17.69 -3.81
C MET A 1 -40.82 18.92 -3.57
N LEU A 2 -40.52 19.70 -2.53
CA LEU A 2 -41.02 21.07 -2.31
C LEU A 2 -40.02 21.71 -1.33
N ILE A 3 -39.31 22.70 -1.85
CA ILE A 3 -38.18 23.40 -1.25
C ILE A 3 -38.76 24.52 -0.37
N TYR A 4 -38.53 24.49 0.94
CA TYR A 4 -38.71 25.65 1.81
C TYR A 4 -37.34 26.31 2.03
N THR A 5 -37.01 27.26 1.16
CA THR A 5 -35.97 28.27 1.38
C THR A 5 -36.54 29.36 2.29
N HIS A 6 -36.31 29.24 3.59
CA HIS A 6 -36.27 30.39 4.48
C HIS A 6 -34.91 30.44 5.16
N THR A 7 -33.99 31.15 4.51
CA THR A 7 -32.74 31.62 5.09
C THR A 7 -33.07 32.67 6.16
N LEU A 8 -33.19 32.24 7.41
CA LEU A 8 -32.98 33.13 8.54
C LEU A 8 -31.47 33.39 8.67
N PRO A 9 -31.04 34.63 8.94
CA PRO A 9 -29.64 34.91 9.20
C PRO A 9 -29.22 34.19 10.48
N ILE A 10 -28.32 33.21 10.35
CA ILE A 10 -27.68 32.54 11.46
C ILE A 10 -26.91 33.62 12.24
N PRO A 11 -27.19 33.84 13.54
CA PRO A 11 -26.40 34.79 14.33
C PRO A 11 -24.93 34.36 14.31
N PRO A 12 -23.97 35.30 14.38
CA PRO A 12 -22.57 34.94 14.42
C PRO A 12 -22.34 34.00 15.61
N LEU A 13 -21.89 32.79 15.31
CA LEU A 13 -21.53 31.80 16.32
C LEU A 13 -20.53 32.46 17.28
N PRO A 14 -20.73 32.37 18.60
CA PRO A 14 -19.77 32.91 19.55
C PRO A 14 -18.41 32.28 19.27
N SER A 15 -17.38 33.13 19.18
CA SER A 15 -15.99 32.73 19.00
C SER A 15 -15.57 31.79 20.14
N LEU A 16 -15.72 30.49 19.90
CA LEU A 16 -15.43 29.43 20.85
C LEU A 16 -13.94 29.11 20.78
N HIS A 17 -13.27 29.38 21.90
CA HIS A 17 -11.87 29.11 22.22
C HIS A 17 -11.56 27.60 22.23
N TYR A 18 -11.58 26.92 21.08
CA TYR A 18 -11.18 25.52 20.98
C TYR A 18 -10.23 25.30 19.81
N LEU A 19 -9.01 25.81 19.97
CA LEU A 19 -7.74 25.34 19.40
C LEU A 19 -6.66 26.31 19.92
N PRO A 20 -5.49 25.85 20.41
CA PRO A 20 -4.35 26.76 20.52
C PRO A 20 -4.08 27.35 19.13
N PRO A 21 -3.70 28.64 19.00
CA PRO A 21 -3.71 29.34 17.72
C PRO A 21 -2.73 28.82 16.65
N THR A 22 -1.96 27.75 16.85
CA THR A 22 -0.86 27.39 15.95
C THR A 22 -0.52 25.89 16.02
N GLY A 23 -1.21 25.06 15.25
CA GLY A 23 -0.73 23.71 14.97
C GLY A 23 -1.64 23.02 13.97
N ARG A 24 -1.14 22.80 12.75
CA ARG A 24 -1.82 21.92 11.78
C ARG A 24 -1.79 20.49 12.34
N VAL A 25 -2.77 19.65 12.00
CA VAL A 25 -2.79 18.25 12.46
C VAL A 25 -1.55 17.50 11.96
N GLU A 26 -1.08 17.87 10.78
CA GLU A 26 0.15 17.39 10.16
C GLU A 26 1.40 17.73 11.00
N ASP A 27 1.42 18.89 11.67
CA ASP A 27 2.50 19.25 12.60
C ASP A 27 2.49 18.39 13.86
N MET A 28 1.29 18.00 14.32
CA MET A 28 1.13 17.07 15.44
C MET A 28 1.59 15.66 15.04
N MET A 29 1.26 15.21 13.83
CA MET A 29 1.71 13.91 13.30
C MET A 29 3.23 13.84 13.17
N LYS A 30 3.86 14.88 12.62
CA LYS A 30 5.32 14.99 12.51
C LYS A 30 6.04 14.83 13.86
N ARG A 31 5.40 15.24 14.96
CA ARG A 31 5.96 15.17 16.32
C ARG A 31 5.49 13.94 17.09
N SER A 32 4.72 13.06 16.46
CA SER A 32 4.18 11.87 17.11
C SER A 32 5.27 10.82 17.29
N TYR A 33 5.13 9.97 18.31
CA TYR A 33 6.08 8.89 18.58
C TYR A 33 6.16 7.87 17.43
N ALA A 34 5.08 7.70 16.66
CA ALA A 34 5.08 6.84 15.47
C ALA A 34 6.10 7.31 14.41
N GLU A 35 6.41 8.61 14.40
CA GLU A 35 7.38 9.24 13.49
C GLU A 35 8.76 9.45 14.13
N ASP A 36 9.05 8.84 15.29
CA ASP A 36 10.34 9.07 15.98
C ASP A 36 11.53 8.54 15.17
N GLU A 37 11.41 7.34 14.58
CA GLU A 37 12.46 6.76 13.74
C GLU A 37 12.72 7.60 12.48
N THR A 38 11.66 8.10 11.84
CA THR A 38 11.76 8.98 10.68
C THR A 38 12.40 10.32 11.05
N THR A 39 12.05 10.87 12.21
CA THR A 39 12.60 12.14 12.73
C THR A 39 14.09 12.05 13.11
N ARG A 40 14.53 10.94 13.71
CA ARG A 40 15.95 10.73 14.09
C ARG A 40 16.91 10.89 12.91
N HIS A 41 16.51 10.38 11.74
CA HIS A 41 17.31 10.45 10.51
C HIS A 41 17.06 11.72 9.68
N GLU A 42 16.19 12.63 10.12
CA GLU A 42 15.86 13.85 9.37
C GLU A 42 17.09 14.75 9.16
N VAL A 43 17.92 14.91 10.19
CA VAL A 43 19.15 15.71 10.13
C VAL A 43 20.13 15.12 9.11
N ASP A 44 20.37 13.80 9.19
CA ASP A 44 21.26 13.09 8.28
C ASP A 44 20.77 13.15 6.83
N ARG A 45 19.45 12.98 6.61
CA ARG A 45 18.83 13.11 5.29
C ARG A 45 18.97 14.52 4.73
N LYS A 46 18.80 15.56 5.55
CA LYS A 46 19.01 16.96 5.15
C LYS A 46 20.48 17.24 4.80
N GLN A 47 21.43 16.70 5.56
CA GLN A 47 22.86 16.81 5.24
C GLN A 47 23.20 16.09 3.93
N THR A 48 22.70 14.86 3.76
CA THR A 48 22.88 14.08 2.53
C THR A 48 22.27 14.78 1.32
N LEU A 49 21.09 15.40 1.47
CA LEU A 49 20.45 16.17 0.41
C LEU A 49 21.31 17.37 -0.02
N LYS A 50 21.90 18.10 0.94
CA LYS A 50 22.84 19.20 0.64
C LYS A 50 24.08 18.70 -0.10
N GLN A 51 24.67 17.60 0.36
CA GLN A 51 25.82 17.00 -0.31
C GLN A 51 25.48 16.60 -1.76
N LEU A 52 24.32 15.97 -1.98
CA LEU A 52 23.87 15.60 -3.33
C LEU A 52 23.61 16.82 -4.22
N GLU A 53 23.13 17.93 -3.66
CA GLU A 53 22.95 19.18 -4.40
C GLU A 53 24.29 19.82 -4.78
N GLU A 54 25.31 19.71 -3.93
CA GLU A 54 26.68 20.13 -4.24
C GLU A 54 27.33 19.21 -5.28
N ASP A 55 27.18 17.89 -5.14
CA ASP A 55 27.64 16.89 -6.12
C ASP A 55 26.99 17.15 -7.48
N PHE A 56 25.70 17.49 -7.51
CA PHE A 56 24.99 17.84 -8.75
C PHE A 56 25.50 19.14 -9.37
N ARG A 57 25.83 20.16 -8.57
CA ARG A 57 26.44 21.41 -9.06
C ARG A 57 27.86 21.22 -9.58
N SER A 58 28.61 20.29 -8.99
CA SER A 58 30.00 19.97 -9.39
C SER A 58 30.08 19.09 -10.64
N LEU A 59 28.98 18.44 -11.04
CA LEU A 59 28.91 17.78 -12.34
C LEU A 59 29.10 18.83 -13.45
N GLN A 60 30.24 18.77 -14.12
CA GLN A 60 30.52 19.59 -15.29
C GLN A 60 29.43 19.36 -16.35
N ARG A 61 29.02 20.44 -17.02
CA ARG A 61 28.14 20.33 -18.19
C ARG A 61 28.86 19.49 -19.26
N LEU A 62 28.07 18.74 -20.01
CA LEU A 62 28.59 17.89 -21.07
C LEU A 62 29.06 18.79 -22.22
N ASP A 63 30.36 19.07 -22.29
CA ASP A 63 30.95 19.88 -23.36
C ASP A 63 31.15 19.05 -24.65
N CYS A 64 30.06 18.49 -25.19
CA CYS A 64 30.08 17.72 -26.44
C CYS A 64 29.02 18.25 -27.43
N PRO A 65 29.41 18.78 -28.60
CA PRO A 65 28.47 19.38 -29.55
C PRO A 65 27.51 18.38 -30.20
N VAL A 66 27.82 17.08 -30.14
CA VAL A 66 26.98 16.00 -30.68
C VAL A 66 26.01 15.48 -29.61
N CYS A 67 26.50 15.19 -28.41
CA CYS A 67 25.66 14.61 -27.36
C CYS A 67 24.81 15.62 -26.59
N ASP A 68 25.19 16.90 -26.52
CA ASP A 68 24.40 17.92 -25.81
C ASP A 68 23.01 18.16 -26.45
N GLN A 69 22.85 17.79 -27.72
CA GLN A 69 21.59 18.02 -28.45
C GLN A 69 20.47 17.08 -28.00
N ASP A 70 20.75 15.78 -27.81
CA ASP A 70 19.71 14.77 -27.66
C ASP A 70 20.02 13.61 -26.70
N LEU A 71 21.17 13.61 -26.01
CA LEU A 71 21.55 12.53 -25.09
C LEU A 71 20.57 12.37 -23.92
N ASP A 72 20.08 13.46 -23.34
CA ASP A 72 19.09 13.39 -22.24
C ASP A 72 17.76 12.77 -22.73
N HIS A 73 17.34 13.09 -23.96
CA HIS A 73 16.15 12.50 -24.58
C HIS A 73 16.35 11.02 -24.92
N TYR A 74 17.51 10.66 -25.47
CA TYR A 74 17.89 9.27 -25.73
C TYR A 74 17.92 8.45 -24.43
N TYR A 75 18.53 8.98 -23.36
CA TYR A 75 18.58 8.33 -22.05
C TYR A 75 17.17 8.09 -21.49
N THR A 76 16.30 9.09 -21.58
CA THR A 76 14.90 9.00 -21.15
C THR A 76 14.14 7.93 -21.95
N ALA A 77 14.33 7.90 -23.27
CA ALA A 77 13.74 6.89 -24.14
C ALA A 77 14.25 5.47 -23.81
N CYS A 78 15.56 5.31 -23.54
CA CYS A 78 16.13 4.03 -23.12
C CYS A 78 15.52 3.56 -21.80
N SER A 79 15.40 4.47 -20.82
CA SER A 79 14.79 4.18 -19.52
C SER A 79 13.32 3.75 -19.68
N ARG A 80 12.57 4.45 -20.54
CA ARG A 80 11.17 4.11 -20.83
C ARG A 80 11.03 2.76 -21.52
N ILE A 81 11.85 2.44 -22.51
CA ILE A 81 11.85 1.13 -23.17
C ILE A 81 12.15 0.01 -22.18
N GLN A 82 13.16 0.17 -21.32
CA GLN A 82 13.47 -0.83 -20.29
C GLN A 82 12.29 -1.02 -19.34
N HIS A 83 11.64 0.07 -18.91
CA HIS A 83 10.48 0.00 -18.02
C HIS A 83 9.29 -0.70 -18.68
N LEU A 84 8.94 -0.33 -19.92
CA LEU A 84 7.88 -0.96 -20.71
C LEU A 84 8.15 -2.45 -20.89
N ARG A 85 9.40 -2.83 -21.20
CA ARG A 85 9.80 -4.25 -21.31
C ARG A 85 9.58 -5.01 -20.01
N THR A 86 10.01 -4.46 -18.88
CA THR A 86 9.81 -5.12 -17.57
C THR A 86 8.32 -5.29 -17.24
N GLN A 87 7.49 -4.29 -17.53
CA GLN A 87 6.02 -4.38 -17.34
C GLN A 87 5.40 -5.43 -18.26
N MET A 88 5.76 -5.42 -19.54
CA MET A 88 5.30 -6.43 -20.51
C MET A 88 5.72 -7.83 -20.09
N GLN A 89 6.97 -8.03 -19.65
CA GLN A 89 7.48 -9.32 -19.21
C GLN A 89 6.78 -9.80 -17.93
N ALA A 90 6.51 -8.90 -16.98
CA ALA A 90 5.71 -9.22 -15.79
C ALA A 90 4.30 -9.70 -16.19
N TYR A 91 3.67 -9.05 -17.17
CA TYR A 91 2.38 -9.47 -17.71
C TYR A 91 2.45 -10.84 -18.40
N LEU A 92 3.49 -11.11 -19.19
CA LEU A 92 3.66 -12.42 -19.83
C LEU A 92 3.83 -13.55 -18.80
N LEU A 93 4.49 -13.29 -17.67
CA LEU A 93 4.70 -14.28 -16.62
C LEU A 93 3.44 -14.62 -15.82
N THR A 94 2.36 -13.85 -15.94
CA THR A 94 1.05 -14.20 -15.36
C THR A 94 0.18 -15.00 -16.34
N HIS A 95 0.44 -14.90 -17.65
CA HIS A 95 -0.42 -15.49 -18.68
C HIS A 95 -0.11 -16.99 -18.94
N PRO A 96 -1.11 -17.90 -18.90
CA PRO A 96 -0.90 -19.34 -19.06
C PRO A 96 -0.23 -19.74 -20.38
N SER A 97 -0.61 -19.11 -21.50
CA SER A 97 -0.04 -19.41 -22.82
C SER A 97 1.45 -19.08 -22.91
N ALA A 98 1.87 -17.97 -22.29
CA ALA A 98 3.27 -17.55 -22.29
C ALA A 98 4.11 -18.46 -21.38
N LEU A 99 3.56 -18.89 -20.24
CA LEU A 99 4.20 -19.90 -19.38
C LEU A 99 4.34 -21.25 -20.07
N LYS A 100 3.34 -21.65 -20.88
CA LYS A 100 3.45 -22.85 -21.72
C LYS A 100 4.52 -22.71 -22.80
N ALA A 101 4.68 -21.51 -23.37
CA ALA A 101 5.75 -21.24 -24.33
C ALA A 101 7.15 -21.36 -23.70
N LEU A 102 7.29 -21.00 -22.42
CA LEU A 102 8.53 -21.14 -21.63
C LEU A 102 8.75 -22.56 -21.07
N SER A 103 8.25 -23.59 -21.73
CA SER A 103 8.49 -24.98 -21.35
C SER A 103 9.95 -25.40 -21.61
N PRO A 104 10.46 -26.45 -20.93
CA PRO A 104 11.78 -27.01 -21.23
C PRO A 104 11.99 -27.31 -22.72
N GLY A 105 13.17 -26.99 -23.25
CA GLY A 105 13.53 -27.07 -24.66
C GLY A 105 13.31 -25.79 -25.45
N ARG A 106 12.50 -24.85 -24.95
CA ARG A 106 12.33 -23.54 -25.59
C ARG A 106 13.65 -22.76 -25.63
N VAL A 107 13.96 -22.17 -26.79
CA VAL A 107 15.06 -21.21 -26.91
C VAL A 107 14.56 -19.82 -26.50
N VAL A 108 15.36 -19.11 -25.72
CA VAL A 108 15.08 -17.75 -25.27
C VAL A 108 16.31 -16.88 -25.49
N THR A 109 16.09 -15.58 -25.68
CA THR A 109 17.18 -14.60 -25.71
C THR A 109 17.30 -14.00 -24.31
N LEU A 110 18.52 -13.98 -23.77
CA LEU A 110 18.86 -13.29 -22.54
C LEU A 110 19.74 -12.09 -22.88
N PHE A 111 19.56 -10.98 -22.16
CA PHE A 111 20.45 -9.84 -22.28
C PHE A 111 21.32 -9.74 -21.04
N THR A 112 22.64 -9.73 -21.23
CA THR A 112 23.63 -9.55 -20.18
C THR A 112 24.53 -8.38 -20.53
N SER A 113 25.02 -7.65 -19.53
CA SER A 113 25.94 -6.54 -19.77
C SER A 113 27.28 -6.99 -20.38
N THR A 114 27.67 -8.23 -20.14
CA THR A 114 28.94 -8.82 -20.62
C THR A 114 28.85 -9.34 -22.05
N TYR A 115 27.77 -10.04 -22.40
CA TYR A 115 27.65 -10.72 -23.70
C TYR A 115 26.58 -10.13 -24.61
N GLY A 116 25.85 -9.10 -24.17
CA GLY A 116 24.71 -8.59 -24.93
C GLY A 116 23.60 -9.64 -25.04
N HIS A 117 23.05 -9.83 -26.23
CA HIS A 117 21.99 -10.79 -26.50
C HIS A 117 22.55 -12.20 -26.73
N SER A 118 22.34 -13.11 -25.80
CA SER A 118 22.80 -14.50 -25.90
C SER A 118 21.60 -15.45 -25.99
N LEU A 119 21.74 -16.50 -26.79
CA LEU A 119 20.75 -17.58 -26.81
C LEU A 119 20.94 -18.51 -25.62
N ALA A 120 19.82 -18.90 -25.02
CA ALA A 120 19.79 -19.88 -23.96
C ALA A 120 18.62 -20.84 -24.17
N VAL A 121 18.76 -22.08 -23.71
CA VAL A 121 17.69 -23.08 -23.73
C VAL A 121 17.14 -23.31 -22.34
N VAL A 122 15.81 -23.31 -22.20
CA VAL A 122 15.14 -23.56 -20.92
C VAL A 122 15.25 -25.04 -20.56
N LEU A 123 15.71 -25.34 -19.35
CA LEU A 123 15.84 -26.71 -18.82
C LEU A 123 14.74 -27.03 -17.80
N SER A 124 14.39 -26.05 -16.96
CA SER A 124 13.34 -26.17 -15.96
C SER A 124 12.78 -24.79 -15.58
N GLN A 125 11.59 -24.81 -14.98
CA GLN A 125 10.94 -23.64 -14.37
C GLN A 125 10.61 -23.93 -12.92
N GLN A 126 10.78 -22.95 -12.04
CA GLN A 126 10.49 -23.01 -10.61
C GLN A 126 9.71 -21.76 -10.19
N THR A 127 8.87 -21.89 -9.17
CA THR A 127 8.16 -20.76 -8.55
C THR A 127 8.51 -20.74 -7.08
N ALA A 128 9.19 -19.69 -6.62
CA ALA A 128 9.65 -19.55 -5.24
C ALA A 128 9.38 -18.12 -4.77
N LYS A 129 8.78 -17.97 -3.57
CA LYS A 129 8.55 -16.65 -2.91
C LYS A 129 8.04 -15.57 -3.88
N SER A 130 6.91 -15.84 -4.55
CA SER A 130 6.24 -15.00 -5.57
C SER A 130 7.02 -14.65 -6.85
N ALA A 131 8.30 -15.02 -6.96
CA ALA A 131 9.09 -14.88 -8.19
C ALA A 131 9.16 -16.20 -8.98
N ARG A 132 9.05 -16.11 -10.31
CA ARG A 132 9.27 -17.25 -11.22
C ARG A 132 10.71 -17.24 -11.72
N THR A 133 11.40 -18.36 -11.56
CA THR A 133 12.79 -18.54 -11.99
C THR A 133 12.89 -19.69 -13.01
N PHE A 134 13.85 -19.58 -13.92
CA PHE A 134 14.08 -20.52 -15.01
C PHE A 134 15.53 -20.96 -14.99
N THR A 135 15.78 -22.27 -14.95
CA THR A 135 17.13 -22.80 -15.15
C THR A 135 17.36 -22.94 -16.64
N VAL A 136 18.39 -22.29 -17.15
CA VAL A 136 18.73 -22.21 -18.57
C VAL A 136 20.17 -22.66 -18.81
N LEU A 137 20.45 -23.21 -19.99
CA LEU A 137 21.81 -23.42 -20.51
C LEU A 137 22.13 -22.33 -21.53
N MET A 138 23.24 -21.62 -21.35
CA MET A 138 23.70 -20.51 -22.20
C MET A 138 25.12 -20.77 -22.69
N LEU A 139 25.45 -20.23 -23.88
CA LEU A 139 26.82 -20.20 -24.42
C LEU A 139 27.69 -19.16 -23.70
N CYS A 140 28.96 -19.48 -23.46
CA CYS A 140 29.95 -18.55 -22.88
C CYS A 140 31.37 -18.81 -23.41
N ASN A 141 32.27 -17.86 -23.21
CA ASN A 141 33.68 -17.97 -23.59
C ASN A 141 34.52 -18.73 -22.55
N SER A 142 35.67 -19.25 -22.99
CA SER A 142 36.64 -19.93 -22.13
C SER A 142 37.32 -18.95 -21.17
N GLY A 143 36.96 -18.96 -19.89
CA GLY A 143 37.63 -18.18 -18.84
C GLY A 143 36.69 -17.40 -17.93
N ASP A 144 35.41 -17.33 -18.26
CA ASP A 144 34.44 -16.67 -17.41
C ASP A 144 34.06 -17.57 -16.22
N GLU A 145 34.49 -17.17 -15.02
CA GLU A 145 33.99 -17.70 -13.73
C GLU A 145 32.54 -17.24 -13.50
N TRP A 146 31.66 -17.71 -14.38
CA TRP A 146 30.24 -17.35 -14.36
C TRP A 146 29.55 -17.79 -13.07
N ALA A 147 30.08 -18.78 -12.35
CA ALA A 147 29.54 -19.24 -11.08
C ALA A 147 29.52 -18.14 -9.98
N GLU A 148 30.53 -17.25 -9.92
CA GLU A 148 30.56 -16.14 -8.96
C GLU A 148 29.73 -14.93 -9.42
N ARG A 149 29.69 -14.65 -10.72
CA ARG A 149 28.88 -13.56 -11.31
C ARG A 149 27.39 -13.88 -11.42
N ALA A 150 27.00 -15.15 -11.59
CA ALA A 150 25.60 -15.60 -11.61
C ALA A 150 24.87 -15.32 -10.29
N THR A 151 25.58 -15.36 -9.14
CA THR A 151 25.05 -14.97 -7.82
C THR A 151 24.48 -13.54 -7.81
N SER A 152 25.01 -12.65 -8.66
CA SER A 152 24.52 -11.27 -8.79
C SER A 152 23.33 -11.11 -9.73
N ILE A 153 23.05 -12.10 -10.59
CA ILE A 153 21.86 -12.13 -11.49
C ILE A 153 20.65 -12.74 -10.76
N VAL A 154 20.89 -13.57 -9.75
CA VAL A 154 19.85 -14.29 -8.99
C VAL A 154 19.28 -13.48 -7.81
N GLY A 155 19.83 -12.31 -7.46
CA GLY A 155 19.33 -11.65 -6.25
C GLY A 155 19.83 -10.24 -5.94
N ASP A 156 20.74 -9.64 -6.70
CA ASP A 156 21.23 -8.30 -6.35
C ASP A 156 20.43 -7.22 -7.10
N SER A 157 19.35 -6.75 -6.47
CA SER A 157 18.50 -5.66 -6.97
C SER A 157 19.30 -4.41 -7.37
N ALA A 158 20.48 -4.21 -6.78
CA ALA A 158 21.35 -3.07 -7.03
C ALA A 158 22.02 -3.06 -8.43
N LYS A 159 22.17 -4.22 -9.10
CA LYS A 159 22.76 -4.30 -10.45
C LYS A 159 21.72 -4.42 -11.58
N ARG A 160 20.44 -4.61 -11.25
CA ARG A 160 19.31 -4.67 -12.22
C ARG A 160 19.01 -3.31 -12.87
N ASP A 161 19.34 -2.23 -12.17
CA ASP A 161 18.96 -0.86 -12.50
C ASP A 161 20.00 -0.09 -13.33
N ILE A 162 21.11 -0.72 -13.72
CA ILE A 162 22.10 -0.06 -14.57
C ILE A 162 21.53 -0.01 -15.99
N LEU A 163 20.92 1.13 -16.32
CA LEU A 163 20.48 1.41 -17.68
C LEU A 163 21.68 1.31 -18.63
N THR A 164 21.50 0.55 -19.70
CA THR A 164 22.45 0.43 -20.81
C THR A 164 21.88 1.15 -22.02
N PRO A 165 22.73 1.65 -22.94
CA PRO A 165 22.26 2.19 -24.20
C PRO A 165 21.35 1.18 -24.90
N TYR A 166 20.29 1.67 -25.56
CA TYR A 166 19.49 0.82 -26.42
C TYR A 166 20.39 0.22 -27.50
N LYS A 167 20.52 -1.11 -27.47
CA LYS A 167 21.08 -1.90 -28.55
C LYS A 167 19.90 -2.60 -29.18
N ALA A 168 19.57 -2.24 -30.42
CA ALA A 168 18.68 -3.07 -31.21
C ALA A 168 19.26 -4.50 -31.25
N LEU A 169 18.39 -5.50 -31.42
CA LEU A 169 18.82 -6.88 -31.68
C LEU A 169 19.50 -6.90 -33.05
N THR A 170 20.75 -6.47 -33.11
CA THR A 170 21.56 -6.35 -34.34
C THR A 170 22.64 -7.42 -34.39
N GLY A 171 22.78 -8.21 -33.32
CA GLY A 171 23.80 -9.24 -33.17
C GLY A 171 23.52 -10.16 -31.98
N LEU A 172 23.54 -11.47 -32.20
CA LEU A 172 23.65 -12.46 -31.13
C LEU A 172 25.11 -12.61 -30.72
N PHE A 173 25.34 -12.88 -29.43
CA PHE A 173 26.63 -13.28 -28.92
C PHE A 173 27.10 -14.56 -29.62
N ALA A 174 28.22 -14.45 -30.34
CA ALA A 174 28.96 -15.57 -30.88
C ALA A 174 30.25 -15.74 -30.05
N PRO A 175 30.55 -16.95 -29.55
CA PRO A 175 31.77 -17.19 -28.79
C PRO A 175 33.02 -17.06 -29.69
N ASP A 176 33.99 -16.27 -29.24
CA ASP A 176 35.29 -16.10 -29.90
C ASP A 176 36.24 -17.20 -29.41
N GLY A 177 36.35 -18.30 -30.16
CA GLY A 177 37.28 -19.41 -29.84
C GLY A 177 36.59 -20.67 -29.30
N GLU A 178 37.13 -21.27 -28.22
CA GLU A 178 36.58 -22.50 -27.65
C GLU A 178 35.19 -22.28 -27.02
N VAL A 179 34.18 -22.91 -27.60
CA VAL A 179 32.79 -22.83 -27.14
C VAL A 179 32.63 -23.54 -25.80
N LYS A 180 32.25 -22.78 -24.75
CA LYS A 180 31.82 -23.34 -23.46
C LYS A 180 30.34 -23.07 -23.22
N HIS A 181 29.81 -23.73 -22.19
CA HIS A 181 28.44 -23.55 -21.74
C HIS A 181 28.37 -23.45 -20.23
N THR A 182 27.33 -22.77 -19.77
CA THR A 182 27.00 -22.65 -18.34
C THR A 182 25.51 -22.90 -18.12
N VAL A 183 25.18 -23.44 -16.95
CA VAL A 183 23.80 -23.65 -16.49
C VAL A 183 23.52 -22.71 -15.33
N VAL A 184 22.45 -21.93 -15.47
CA VAL A 184 22.18 -20.76 -14.62
C VAL A 184 20.71 -20.69 -14.33
N THR A 185 20.35 -20.31 -13.12
CA THR A 185 18.97 -19.95 -12.80
C THR A 185 18.80 -18.44 -12.99
N VAL A 186 17.79 -18.02 -13.74
CA VAL A 186 17.50 -16.60 -14.02
C VAL A 186 16.06 -16.29 -13.63
N GLU A 187 15.80 -15.06 -13.16
CA GLU A 187 14.42 -14.59 -12.97
C GLU A 187 13.72 -14.42 -14.32
N GLY A 188 12.42 -14.72 -14.37
CA GLY A 188 11.63 -14.59 -15.61
C GLY A 188 11.64 -13.19 -16.21
N LEU A 189 11.82 -12.15 -15.40
CA LEU A 189 11.90 -10.75 -15.84
C LEU A 189 13.17 -10.46 -16.69
N LEU A 190 14.20 -11.29 -16.56
CA LEU A 190 15.46 -11.13 -17.30
C LEU A 190 15.42 -11.75 -18.70
N ILE A 191 14.41 -12.57 -18.98
CA ILE A 191 14.18 -13.11 -20.32
C ILE A 191 13.86 -11.93 -21.25
N TYR A 192 14.67 -11.75 -22.29
CA TYR A 192 14.53 -10.65 -23.24
C TYR A 192 13.42 -10.96 -24.26
N ASN A 193 13.49 -12.11 -24.93
CA ASN A 193 12.50 -12.58 -25.89
C ASN A 193 12.28 -14.10 -25.76
N ILE A 194 11.06 -14.56 -26.02
CA ILE A 194 10.72 -15.97 -26.19
C ILE A 194 10.72 -16.25 -27.70
N THR A 195 11.51 -17.22 -28.18
CA THR A 195 11.62 -17.48 -29.62
C THR A 195 10.70 -18.62 -30.09
N GLU A 196 10.50 -18.74 -31.39
CA GLU A 196 9.70 -19.84 -31.98
C GLU A 196 10.40 -21.20 -31.91
N GLU A 197 11.74 -21.19 -31.79
CA GLU A 197 12.59 -22.37 -31.83
C GLU A 197 12.51 -23.23 -30.56
N VAL A 198 12.54 -24.55 -30.75
CA VAL A 198 12.56 -25.55 -29.68
C VAL A 198 13.65 -26.58 -29.97
N VAL A 199 14.55 -26.76 -29.01
CA VAL A 199 15.61 -27.76 -29.07
C VAL A 199 15.24 -28.93 -28.16
N ASP A 200 15.37 -30.14 -28.69
CA ASP A 200 15.22 -31.38 -27.92
C ASP A 200 16.38 -31.51 -26.92
N VAL A 201 16.05 -31.43 -25.62
CA VAL A 201 17.03 -31.40 -24.51
C VAL A 201 16.74 -32.46 -23.46
N GLU A 202 17.78 -33.22 -23.09
CA GLU A 202 17.73 -34.19 -22.01
C GLU A 202 18.00 -33.51 -20.65
N ARG A 203 17.04 -32.72 -20.17
CA ARG A 203 17.17 -31.79 -19.03
C ARG A 203 17.88 -32.37 -17.80
N LYS A 204 17.53 -33.59 -17.38
CA LYS A 204 18.10 -34.22 -16.17
C LYS A 204 19.59 -34.52 -16.37
N LYS A 205 19.94 -35.13 -17.50
CA LYS A 205 21.33 -35.44 -17.84
C LYS A 205 22.19 -34.17 -17.93
N ILE A 206 21.65 -33.08 -18.49
CA ILE A 206 22.36 -31.81 -18.60
C ILE A 206 22.63 -31.19 -17.21
N VAL A 207 21.61 -31.14 -16.35
CA VAL A 207 21.73 -30.55 -15.01
C VAL A 207 22.66 -31.40 -14.13
N ASP A 208 22.52 -32.73 -14.15
CA ASP A 208 23.34 -33.64 -13.35
C ASP A 208 24.80 -33.61 -13.81
N ASP A 209 25.06 -33.60 -15.13
CA ASP A 209 26.40 -33.45 -15.70
C ASP A 209 27.05 -32.12 -15.30
N TYR A 210 26.30 -31.02 -15.35
CA TYR A 210 26.80 -29.72 -14.94
C TYR A 210 27.14 -29.68 -13.44
N ASN A 211 26.24 -30.16 -12.58
CA ASN A 211 26.43 -30.19 -11.13
C ASN A 211 27.62 -31.07 -10.73
N ASN A 212 27.78 -32.23 -11.36
CA ASN A 212 28.92 -33.11 -11.12
C ASN A 212 30.24 -32.40 -11.45
N ARG A 213 30.30 -31.64 -12.55
CA ARG A 213 31.49 -30.85 -12.95
C ARG A 213 31.77 -29.64 -12.06
N GLN A 214 30.85 -29.23 -11.18
CA GLN A 214 31.14 -28.21 -10.16
C GLN A 214 31.97 -28.77 -8.98
N ILE A 215 31.97 -30.09 -8.79
CA ILE A 215 32.76 -30.74 -7.74
C ILE A 215 34.25 -30.71 -8.14
N PRO A 216 35.18 -30.26 -7.27
CA PRO A 216 36.60 -30.09 -7.61
C PRO A 216 37.25 -31.30 -8.29
N ARG A 217 36.85 -32.52 -7.89
CA ARG A 217 37.34 -33.79 -8.45
C ARG A 217 36.98 -34.01 -9.93
N PHE A 218 35.86 -33.45 -10.40
CA PHE A 218 35.32 -33.67 -11.75
C PHE A 218 35.35 -32.41 -12.62
N ARG A 219 35.96 -31.31 -12.15
CA ARG A 219 36.01 -30.02 -12.85
C ARG A 219 36.72 -30.10 -14.21
N GLY A 220 37.64 -31.04 -14.39
CA GLY A 220 38.34 -31.28 -15.66
C GLY A 220 37.64 -32.28 -16.60
N SER A 221 36.49 -32.82 -16.23
CA SER A 221 35.77 -33.78 -17.08
C SER A 221 35.13 -33.10 -18.28
N LEU A 222 35.22 -33.75 -19.46
CA LEU A 222 34.57 -33.28 -20.68
C LEU A 222 33.04 -33.23 -20.49
N PRO A 223 32.35 -32.28 -21.12
CA PRO A 223 30.89 -32.24 -21.13
C PRO A 223 30.26 -33.55 -21.61
N GLY A 224 29.23 -34.03 -20.92
CA GLY A 224 28.44 -35.16 -21.40
C GLY A 224 27.79 -34.90 -22.77
N GLN A 225 27.46 -35.98 -23.48
CA GLN A 225 26.88 -35.90 -24.84
C GLN A 225 25.62 -35.03 -24.93
N ALA A 226 24.76 -35.07 -23.91
CA ALA A 226 23.55 -34.26 -23.85
C ALA A 226 23.84 -32.75 -23.76
N CYS A 227 24.87 -32.36 -23.01
CA CYS A 227 25.35 -30.98 -22.94
C CYS A 227 25.92 -30.54 -24.29
N MET A 228 26.78 -31.37 -24.89
CA MET A 228 27.37 -31.07 -26.20
C MET A 228 26.31 -30.89 -27.30
N LYS A 229 25.29 -31.77 -27.34
CA LYS A 229 24.17 -31.66 -28.29
C LYS A 229 23.42 -30.33 -28.15
N ALA A 230 23.12 -29.91 -26.92
CA ALA A 230 22.45 -28.64 -26.66
C ALA A 230 23.32 -27.43 -27.01
N THR A 231 24.59 -27.43 -26.62
CA THR A 231 25.57 -26.37 -26.93
C THR A 231 25.76 -26.23 -28.44
N GLN A 232 25.93 -27.34 -29.16
CA GLN A 232 26.09 -27.33 -30.61
C GLN A 232 24.82 -26.86 -31.34
N ALA A 233 23.63 -27.20 -30.83
CA ALA A 233 22.38 -26.70 -31.37
C ALA A 233 22.25 -25.17 -31.21
N LEU A 234 22.58 -24.63 -30.03
CA LEU A 234 22.59 -23.19 -29.80
C LEU A 234 23.61 -22.47 -30.70
N LEU A 235 24.81 -23.03 -30.87
CA LEU A 235 25.84 -22.45 -31.73
C LEU A 235 25.37 -22.37 -33.19
N ARG A 236 24.79 -23.45 -33.71
CA ARG A 236 24.22 -23.48 -35.09
C ARG A 236 23.12 -22.43 -35.26
N LEU A 237 22.29 -22.22 -34.26
CA LEU A 237 21.24 -21.19 -34.30
C LEU A 237 21.84 -19.77 -34.27
N THR A 238 22.87 -19.54 -33.46
CA THR A 238 23.60 -18.26 -33.44
C THR A 238 24.25 -17.97 -34.80
N GLU A 239 24.89 -18.96 -35.42
CA GLU A 239 25.55 -18.81 -36.74
C GLU A 239 24.54 -18.63 -37.89
N ALA A 240 23.40 -19.33 -37.84
CA ALA A 240 22.36 -19.23 -38.85
C ALA A 240 21.58 -17.90 -38.80
N PHE A 241 21.45 -17.32 -37.60
CA PHE A 241 20.67 -16.11 -37.36
C PHE A 241 21.49 -15.04 -36.62
N PRO A 242 22.55 -14.49 -37.23
CA PRO A 242 23.45 -13.55 -36.56
C PRO A 242 22.70 -12.28 -36.10
N ALA A 243 21.67 -11.84 -36.83
CA ALA A 243 20.83 -10.70 -36.48
C ALA A 243 19.77 -10.98 -35.39
N GLY A 244 19.64 -12.22 -34.92
CA GLY A 244 18.64 -12.63 -33.93
C GLY A 244 17.56 -13.57 -34.48
N LEU A 245 16.97 -14.34 -33.56
CA LEU A 245 15.86 -15.26 -33.86
C LEU A 245 14.51 -14.53 -33.84
N PRO A 246 13.52 -14.96 -34.64
CA PRO A 246 12.17 -14.45 -34.57
C PRO A 246 11.55 -14.72 -33.19
N ALA A 247 11.08 -13.66 -32.55
CA ALA A 247 10.39 -13.74 -31.27
C ALA A 247 8.91 -14.11 -31.48
N LEU A 248 8.37 -14.94 -30.59
CA LEU A 248 6.94 -15.25 -30.54
C LEU A 248 6.16 -13.95 -30.29
N CYS A 249 5.25 -13.64 -31.22
CA CYS A 249 4.33 -12.52 -31.11
C CYS A 249 3.34 -12.75 -29.96
N PRO A 250 3.36 -11.93 -28.90
CA PRO A 250 2.48 -12.14 -27.75
C PRO A 250 0.99 -12.09 -28.10
N VAL A 251 0.61 -11.22 -29.04
CA VAL A 251 -0.79 -11.01 -29.43
C VAL A 251 -1.27 -12.11 -30.38
N ARG A 252 -0.52 -12.42 -31.44
CA ARG A 252 -0.95 -13.39 -32.46
C ARG A 252 -0.76 -14.83 -32.03
N GLN A 253 0.39 -15.14 -31.41
CA GLN A 253 0.78 -16.53 -31.12
C GLN A 253 0.54 -16.91 -29.66
N LEU A 254 0.75 -16.00 -28.69
CA LEU A 254 0.45 -16.26 -27.27
C LEU A 254 -0.98 -15.88 -26.87
N ARG A 255 -1.73 -15.22 -27.77
CA ARG A 255 -3.12 -14.76 -27.59
C ARG A 255 -3.32 -13.83 -26.40
N VAL A 256 -2.32 -13.00 -26.10
CA VAL A 256 -2.41 -11.96 -25.07
C VAL A 256 -3.10 -10.74 -25.68
N MET A 257 -4.41 -10.62 -25.45
CA MET A 257 -5.28 -9.61 -26.08
C MET A 257 -5.73 -8.49 -25.13
N ASP A 258 -5.07 -8.35 -23.98
CA ASP A 258 -5.38 -7.31 -23.00
C ASP A 258 -5.04 -5.92 -23.55
N MET A 259 -5.98 -4.99 -23.42
CA MET A 259 -5.84 -3.62 -23.92
C MET A 259 -4.63 -2.91 -23.31
N GLY A 260 -4.36 -3.09 -22.01
CA GLY A 260 -3.19 -2.53 -21.35
C GLY A 260 -1.89 -3.10 -21.90
N PHE A 261 -1.83 -4.41 -22.15
CA PHE A 261 -0.65 -5.04 -22.75
C PHE A 261 -0.37 -4.54 -24.17
N VAL A 262 -1.42 -4.41 -25.00
CA VAL A 262 -1.30 -3.92 -26.38
C VAL A 262 -0.78 -2.47 -26.40
N GLN A 263 -1.30 -1.60 -25.52
CA GLN A 263 -0.82 -0.23 -25.39
C GLN A 263 0.67 -0.15 -25.02
N LEU A 264 1.12 -0.97 -24.07
CA LEU A 264 2.54 -1.04 -23.66
C LEU A 264 3.44 -1.47 -24.83
N ARG A 265 3.01 -2.46 -25.61
CA ARG A 265 3.73 -2.93 -26.80
C ARG A 265 3.83 -1.82 -27.85
N ASP A 266 2.72 -1.20 -28.19
CA ASP A 266 2.66 -0.19 -29.25
C ASP A 266 3.51 1.04 -28.88
N GLU A 267 3.49 1.45 -27.61
CA GLU A 267 4.36 2.51 -27.11
C GLU A 267 5.86 2.13 -27.23
N ARG A 268 6.21 0.89 -26.88
CA ARG A 268 7.59 0.38 -26.99
C ARG A 268 8.05 0.39 -28.45
N GLU A 269 7.27 -0.18 -29.37
CA GLU A 269 7.60 -0.22 -30.80
C GLU A 269 7.77 1.18 -31.38
N ARG A 270 6.90 2.12 -31.00
CA ARG A 270 7.03 3.53 -31.38
C ARG A 270 8.34 4.13 -30.89
N LEU A 271 8.73 3.91 -29.63
CA LEU A 271 9.99 4.43 -29.09
C LEU A 271 11.21 3.77 -29.75
N GLU A 272 11.18 2.45 -29.94
CA GLU A 272 12.24 1.70 -30.65
C GLU A 272 12.46 2.25 -32.06
N SER A 273 11.39 2.59 -32.79
CA SER A 273 11.49 3.18 -34.14
C SER A 273 12.18 4.56 -34.18
N THR A 274 12.22 5.28 -33.06
CA THR A 274 12.87 6.59 -32.96
C THR A 274 14.34 6.51 -32.54
N MET A 275 14.82 5.33 -32.11
CA MET A 275 16.17 5.20 -31.53
C MET A 275 17.29 5.49 -32.52
N ASP A 276 17.10 5.17 -33.80
CA ASP A 276 18.09 5.45 -34.84
C ASP A 276 18.13 6.93 -35.26
N CYS A 277 17.15 7.73 -34.84
CA CYS A 277 17.08 9.16 -35.15
C CYS A 277 18.02 9.99 -34.25
N TYR A 278 18.47 9.45 -33.11
CA TYR A 278 19.31 10.17 -32.17
C TYR A 278 20.76 10.29 -32.70
N THR A 279 21.27 11.51 -32.67
CA THR A 279 22.61 11.89 -33.10
C THR A 279 23.69 11.51 -32.09
N CYS A 280 23.38 11.49 -30.78
CA CYS A 280 24.34 11.09 -29.74
C CYS A 280 24.94 9.70 -29.96
N VAL A 281 24.20 8.76 -30.56
CA VAL A 281 24.64 7.38 -30.82
C VAL A 281 25.86 7.32 -31.75
N ARG A 282 26.07 8.35 -32.57
CA ARG A 282 27.21 8.46 -33.49
C ARG A 282 28.44 9.14 -32.87
N CYS A 283 28.39 9.51 -31.59
CA CYS A 283 29.51 10.14 -30.91
C CYS A 283 30.62 9.11 -30.59
N PRO A 284 31.91 9.42 -30.86
CA PRO A 284 33.03 8.55 -30.51
C PRO A 284 33.12 8.24 -29.01
N ASP A 285 32.78 9.23 -28.17
CA ASP A 285 32.81 9.12 -26.70
C ASP A 285 31.43 8.82 -26.10
N PHE A 286 30.50 8.29 -26.91
CA PHE A 286 29.11 8.06 -26.52
C PHE A 286 28.97 7.28 -25.21
N GLU A 287 29.73 6.20 -25.02
CA GLU A 287 29.67 5.37 -23.80
C GLU A 287 30.05 6.17 -22.54
N ALA A 288 31.06 7.04 -22.63
CA ALA A 288 31.46 7.91 -21.53
C ALA A 288 30.37 8.95 -21.23
N HIS A 289 29.83 9.60 -22.27
CA HIS A 289 28.77 10.59 -22.14
C HIS A 289 27.47 9.99 -21.60
N PHE A 290 27.08 8.80 -22.08
CA PHE A 290 25.94 8.05 -21.56
C PHE A 290 26.14 7.67 -20.09
N GLY A 291 27.37 7.31 -19.69
CA GLY A 291 27.73 7.10 -18.29
C GLY A 291 27.54 8.35 -17.41
N MET A 292 27.85 9.54 -17.94
CA MET A 292 27.59 10.82 -17.26
C MET A 292 26.08 11.09 -17.11
N ALA A 293 25.30 10.89 -18.18
CA ALA A 293 23.84 11.01 -18.14
C ALA A 293 23.21 10.05 -17.12
N ARG A 294 23.72 8.82 -17.04
CA ARG A 294 23.33 7.83 -16.03
C ARG A 294 23.60 8.33 -14.61
N LYS A 295 24.81 8.82 -14.34
CA LYS A 295 25.18 9.38 -13.02
C LYS A 295 24.28 10.56 -12.65
N LYS A 296 24.01 11.46 -13.59
CA LYS A 296 23.09 12.60 -13.41
C LYS A 296 21.68 12.13 -13.03
N ALA A 297 21.13 11.17 -13.76
CA ALA A 297 19.81 10.61 -13.49
C ALA A 297 19.72 9.88 -12.13
N GLU A 298 20.76 9.13 -11.75
CA GLU A 298 20.83 8.46 -10.44
C GLU A 298 20.83 9.46 -9.28
N LEU A 299 21.62 10.55 -9.39
CA LEU A 299 21.63 11.62 -8.40
C LEU A 299 20.26 12.30 -8.31
N HIS A 300 19.63 12.59 -9.45
CA HIS A 300 18.29 13.19 -9.48
C HIS A 300 17.23 12.28 -8.82
N LYS A 301 17.27 10.97 -9.09
CA LYS A 301 16.39 9.97 -8.44
C LYS A 301 16.61 9.95 -6.91
N LYS A 302 17.88 9.95 -6.46
CA LYS A 302 18.22 10.01 -5.02
C LYS A 302 17.73 11.30 -4.37
N GLN A 303 17.92 12.44 -5.03
CA GLN A 303 17.45 13.74 -4.55
C GLN A 303 15.91 13.77 -4.43
N GLY A 304 15.20 13.28 -5.44
CA GLY A 304 13.73 13.18 -5.42
C GLY A 304 13.23 12.33 -4.26
N ASN A 305 13.83 11.15 -4.06
CA ASN A 305 13.46 10.26 -2.95
C ASN A 305 13.74 10.88 -1.57
N LEU A 306 14.88 11.56 -1.40
CA LEU A 306 15.20 12.25 -0.15
C LEU A 306 14.25 13.43 0.11
N LYS A 307 13.90 14.20 -0.92
CA LYS A 307 12.91 15.28 -0.81
C LYS A 307 11.55 14.74 -0.40
N PHE A 308 11.10 13.63 -0.99
CA PHE A 308 9.86 12.97 -0.60
C PHE A 308 9.90 12.49 0.85
N MET A 309 10.97 11.81 1.29
CA MET A 309 11.09 11.35 2.69
C MET A 309 11.17 12.49 3.73
N LEU A 310 11.44 13.72 3.30
CA LEU A 310 11.45 14.92 4.15
C LEU A 310 10.14 15.72 4.06
N SER A 311 9.20 15.29 3.23
CA SER A 311 7.95 15.98 2.95
C SER A 311 6.81 15.56 3.90
N GLU A 312 5.68 16.27 3.88
CA GLU A 312 4.50 15.86 4.67
C GLU A 312 3.90 14.57 4.11
N GLU A 313 4.03 14.37 2.81
CA GLU A 313 3.47 13.26 2.05
C GLU A 313 4.07 11.90 2.42
N SER A 314 5.22 11.88 3.12
CA SER A 314 5.83 10.64 3.62
C SER A 314 5.37 10.22 5.01
N LEU A 315 4.56 11.02 5.70
CA LEU A 315 4.04 10.68 7.03
C LEU A 315 3.20 9.39 6.96
N GLN A 316 3.52 8.44 7.84
CA GLN A 316 2.93 7.10 7.83
C GLN A 316 1.40 7.14 8.02
N LEU A 317 0.92 8.06 8.87
CA LEU A 317 -0.49 8.17 9.24
C LEU A 317 -1.28 9.15 8.36
N LEU A 318 -0.63 9.83 7.41
CA LEU A 318 -1.31 10.80 6.53
C LEU A 318 -2.40 10.17 5.65
N PRO A 319 -2.23 8.95 5.08
CA PRO A 319 -3.28 8.31 4.31
C PRO A 319 -4.56 8.09 5.12
N GLU A 320 -4.46 7.52 6.32
CA GLU A 320 -5.60 7.27 7.20
C GLU A 320 -6.24 8.58 7.67
N TYR A 321 -5.42 9.61 7.98
CA TYR A 321 -5.92 10.94 8.31
C TYR A 321 -6.81 11.51 7.20
N ASN A 322 -6.36 11.45 5.94
CA ASN A 322 -7.13 11.94 4.81
C ASN A 322 -8.45 11.18 4.65
N GLN A 323 -8.43 9.85 4.82
CA GLN A 323 -9.66 9.05 4.80
C GLN A 323 -10.65 9.49 5.88
N ARG A 324 -10.18 9.70 7.12
CA ARG A 324 -11.02 10.19 8.24
C ARG A 324 -11.56 11.60 7.98
N ILE A 325 -10.79 12.48 7.34
CA ILE A 325 -11.26 13.81 6.92
C ILE A 325 -12.42 13.68 5.92
N GLU A 326 -12.34 12.79 4.94
CA GLU A 326 -13.44 12.60 4.00
C GLU A 326 -14.70 12.04 4.67
N VAL A 327 -14.56 11.11 5.62
CA VAL A 327 -15.70 10.64 6.44
C VAL A 327 -16.35 11.80 7.18
N LEU A 328 -15.56 12.62 7.88
CA LEU A 328 -16.07 13.78 8.63
C LEU A 328 -16.72 14.82 7.71
N ARG A 329 -16.26 14.98 6.47
CA ARG A 329 -16.91 15.82 5.47
C ARG A 329 -18.23 15.23 4.99
N THR A 330 -18.28 13.94 4.69
CA THR A 330 -19.49 13.23 4.25
C THR A 330 -20.57 13.26 5.33
N LEU A 331 -20.20 13.12 6.60
CA LEU A 331 -21.11 13.22 7.73
C LEU A 331 -21.45 14.68 8.14
N MET A 332 -20.87 15.66 7.45
CA MET A 332 -21.08 17.11 7.66
C MET A 332 -20.56 17.64 9.01
N PHE A 333 -19.53 17.01 9.58
CA PHE A 333 -18.76 17.52 10.72
C PHE A 333 -17.78 18.61 10.26
N LEU A 334 -17.27 18.48 9.03
CA LEU A 334 -16.42 19.44 8.34
C LEU A 334 -17.07 19.86 7.02
N ASN A 335 -16.79 21.07 6.55
CA ASN A 335 -17.11 21.45 5.17
C ASN A 335 -15.99 21.08 4.19
N ARG A 336 -16.18 21.41 2.90
CA ARG A 336 -15.20 21.14 1.83
C ARG A 336 -13.85 21.83 2.04
N GLN A 337 -13.80 22.90 2.83
CA GLN A 337 -12.59 23.66 3.17
C GLN A 337 -11.99 23.22 4.52
N ASN A 338 -12.40 22.08 5.08
CA ASN A 338 -11.98 21.60 6.42
C ASN A 338 -12.32 22.54 7.57
N VAL A 339 -13.33 23.39 7.42
CA VAL A 339 -13.83 24.23 8.50
C VAL A 339 -14.90 23.47 9.27
N ILE A 340 -14.73 23.43 10.60
CA ILE A 340 -15.64 22.77 11.54
C ILE A 340 -17.07 23.30 11.41
N GLN A 341 -18.04 22.38 11.36
CA GLN A 341 -19.47 22.67 11.31
C GLN A 341 -20.11 22.46 12.69
N LEU A 342 -21.39 22.78 12.85
CA LEU A 342 -22.10 22.62 14.12
C LEU A 342 -21.99 21.18 14.69
N LYS A 343 -22.12 20.15 13.84
CA LYS A 343 -21.90 18.75 14.25
C LYS A 343 -20.49 18.54 14.81
N GLY A 344 -19.47 19.09 14.16
CA GLY A 344 -18.09 19.03 14.65
C GLY A 344 -17.94 19.71 16.02
N CYS A 345 -18.50 20.91 16.19
CA CYS A 345 -18.47 21.61 17.48
C CYS A 345 -19.17 20.82 18.59
N VAL A 346 -20.29 20.15 18.27
CA VAL A 346 -21.01 19.29 19.21
C VAL A 346 -20.18 18.06 19.58
N ALA A 347 -19.52 17.44 18.60
CA ALA A 347 -18.67 16.28 18.82
C ALA A 347 -17.48 16.61 19.75
N CYS A 348 -16.94 17.83 19.69
CA CYS A 348 -15.89 18.29 20.59
C CYS A 348 -16.29 18.36 22.07
N GLU A 349 -17.59 18.36 22.40
CA GLU A 349 -18.09 18.33 23.79
C GLU A 349 -18.26 16.90 24.33
N ILE A 350 -18.06 15.89 23.50
CA ILE A 350 -18.27 14.47 23.80
C ILE A 350 -16.91 13.76 23.87
N HIS A 351 -16.66 12.93 24.88
CA HIS A 351 -15.38 12.23 25.06
C HIS A 351 -15.40 10.75 24.68
N SER A 352 -16.57 10.18 24.35
CA SER A 352 -16.72 8.76 24.04
C SER A 352 -17.71 8.59 22.90
N HIS A 353 -17.31 7.82 21.88
CA HIS A 353 -18.13 7.57 20.68
C HIS A 353 -18.71 8.87 20.08
N GLU A 354 -17.83 9.85 19.87
CA GLU A 354 -18.16 11.25 19.58
C GLU A 354 -19.01 11.40 18.32
N VAL A 355 -18.65 10.67 17.26
CA VAL A 355 -19.37 10.68 15.97
C VAL A 355 -20.75 10.02 16.13
N LEU A 356 -20.82 8.85 16.77
CA LEU A 356 -22.07 8.13 16.97
C LEU A 356 -23.04 8.97 17.81
N LEU A 357 -22.63 9.40 19.00
CA LEU A 357 -23.50 10.19 19.87
C LEU A 357 -23.95 11.47 19.18
N THR A 358 -23.07 12.18 18.49
CA THR A 358 -23.47 13.36 17.70
C THR A 358 -24.53 13.02 16.65
N GLU A 359 -24.36 11.94 15.88
CA GLU A 359 -25.37 11.52 14.91
C GLU A 359 -26.72 11.17 15.56
N LEU A 360 -26.72 10.52 16.73
CA LEU A 360 -27.95 10.22 17.49
C LEU A 360 -28.67 11.51 17.95
N LEU A 361 -27.91 12.54 18.33
CA LEU A 361 -28.46 13.84 18.73
C LEU A 361 -29.10 14.57 17.54
N PHE A 362 -28.42 14.60 16.39
CA PHE A 362 -28.92 15.28 15.20
C PHE A 362 -30.07 14.54 14.50
N THR A 363 -30.19 13.23 14.73
CA THR A 363 -31.37 12.44 14.32
C THR A 363 -32.52 12.51 15.34
N ASN A 364 -32.34 13.25 16.45
CA ASN A 364 -33.30 13.47 17.52
C ASN A 364 -33.87 12.17 18.12
N ILE A 365 -33.03 11.14 18.26
CA ILE A 365 -33.48 9.82 18.75
C ILE A 365 -33.98 9.94 20.19
N PHE A 366 -33.23 10.64 21.06
CA PHE A 366 -33.57 10.81 22.48
C PHE A 366 -34.82 11.68 22.72
N GLY A 367 -35.30 12.41 21.72
CA GLY A 367 -36.53 13.21 21.82
C GLY A 367 -37.76 12.38 22.20
N HIS A 368 -37.82 11.11 21.79
CA HIS A 368 -38.96 10.21 21.98
C HIS A 368 -38.90 9.32 23.23
N PHE A 369 -37.80 9.40 23.98
CA PHE A 369 -37.55 8.56 25.15
C PHE A 369 -37.66 9.36 26.45
N GLU A 370 -38.08 8.68 27.50
CA GLU A 370 -38.10 9.22 28.86
C GLU A 370 -36.69 9.17 29.48
N PRO A 371 -36.38 10.00 30.49
CA PRO A 371 -35.05 10.04 31.07
C PRO A 371 -34.47 8.67 31.53
N PRO A 372 -35.24 7.76 32.17
CA PRO A 372 -34.75 6.41 32.49
C PRO A 372 -34.36 5.60 31.25
N GLU A 373 -35.15 5.70 30.18
CA GLU A 373 -34.90 4.99 28.91
C GLU A 373 -33.66 5.54 28.20
N ILE A 374 -33.47 6.86 28.25
CA ILE A 374 -32.28 7.49 27.66
C ILE A 374 -31.02 7.07 28.41
N ALA A 375 -31.06 7.08 29.75
CA ALA A 375 -29.94 6.62 30.58
C ALA A 375 -29.60 5.15 30.27
N ALA A 376 -30.61 4.30 30.15
CA ALA A 376 -30.45 2.90 29.77
C ALA A 376 -29.81 2.74 28.39
N LEU A 377 -30.31 3.43 27.37
CA LEU A 377 -29.76 3.35 26.00
C LEU A 377 -28.31 3.85 25.92
N LEU A 378 -27.98 4.93 26.63
CA LEU A 378 -26.62 5.47 26.69
C LEU A 378 -25.62 4.54 27.41
N SER A 379 -26.08 3.55 28.18
CA SER A 379 -25.17 2.60 28.81
C SER A 379 -24.42 1.74 27.79
N CYS A 380 -24.95 1.59 26.57
CA CYS A 380 -24.36 0.72 25.55
C CYS A 380 -23.02 1.21 25.00
N VAL A 381 -22.77 2.53 25.04
CA VAL A 381 -21.49 3.13 24.59
C VAL A 381 -20.42 3.14 25.69
N ILE A 382 -20.77 2.73 26.92
CA ILE A 382 -19.89 2.80 28.10
C ILE A 382 -19.58 1.42 28.68
N PHE A 383 -20.52 0.48 28.55
CA PHE A 383 -20.34 -0.87 29.07
C PHE A 383 -19.29 -1.65 28.28
N GLN A 384 -18.33 -2.25 28.98
CA GLN A 384 -17.14 -2.83 28.35
C GLN A 384 -17.03 -4.36 28.48
N GLN A 385 -17.93 -5.06 29.17
CA GLN A 385 -17.82 -6.52 29.32
C GLN A 385 -18.35 -7.27 28.10
N ASN A 386 -17.62 -8.29 27.65
CA ASN A 386 -18.00 -9.13 26.50
C ASN A 386 -19.00 -10.23 26.84
N LYS A 387 -19.06 -10.64 28.11
CA LYS A 387 -19.96 -11.69 28.59
C LYS A 387 -20.85 -11.07 29.66
N CYS A 388 -22.15 -11.24 29.47
CA CYS A 388 -23.22 -10.79 30.35
C CYS A 388 -24.46 -11.58 29.97
N SER A 389 -25.34 -11.83 30.93
CA SER A 389 -26.70 -12.29 30.68
C SER A 389 -27.42 -11.37 29.68
N GLU A 390 -28.28 -11.95 28.85
CA GLU A 390 -29.12 -11.16 27.95
C GLU A 390 -30.14 -10.34 28.76
N PRO A 391 -30.23 -9.02 28.53
CA PRO A 391 -31.16 -8.16 29.25
C PRO A 391 -32.59 -8.36 28.74
N ASN A 392 -33.57 -8.27 29.64
CA ASN A 392 -34.99 -8.28 29.30
C ASN A 392 -35.47 -6.85 28.99
N LEU A 393 -35.49 -6.50 27.71
CA LEU A 393 -35.80 -5.14 27.25
C LEU A 393 -37.29 -4.97 26.92
N THR A 394 -37.85 -3.83 27.33
CA THR A 394 -39.18 -3.39 26.87
C THR A 394 -39.18 -3.11 25.37
N GLU A 395 -40.35 -3.18 24.71
CA GLU A 395 -40.47 -2.90 23.26
C GLU A 395 -39.88 -1.54 22.86
N LYS A 396 -40.01 -0.54 23.74
CA LYS A 396 -39.48 0.80 23.52
C LYS A 396 -37.95 0.82 23.59
N LEU A 397 -37.34 0.15 24.56
CA LEU A 397 -35.89 0.00 24.65
C LEU A 397 -35.31 -0.82 23.49
N GLN A 398 -35.99 -1.89 23.06
CA GLN A 398 -35.60 -2.66 21.87
C GLN A 398 -35.61 -1.79 20.61
N LYS A 399 -36.62 -0.93 20.44
CA LYS A 399 -36.68 0.04 19.35
C LYS A 399 -35.51 1.03 19.42
N GLY A 400 -35.19 1.54 20.61
CA GLY A 400 -34.04 2.43 20.82
C GLY A 400 -32.72 1.77 20.47
N GLN A 401 -32.49 0.53 20.93
CA GLN A 401 -31.33 -0.28 20.58
C GLN A 401 -31.17 -0.38 19.05
N LYS A 402 -32.23 -0.78 18.35
CA LYS A 402 -32.20 -0.92 16.89
C LYS A 402 -31.83 0.39 16.18
N MET A 403 -32.38 1.53 16.64
CA MET A 403 -32.06 2.84 16.06
C MET A 403 -30.58 3.23 16.24
N ILE A 404 -29.98 2.84 17.37
CA ILE A 404 -28.54 3.06 17.63
C ILE A 404 -27.70 2.17 16.70
N GLU A 405 -28.04 0.89 16.59
CA GLU A 405 -27.36 -0.07 15.71
C GLU A 405 -27.45 0.36 14.23
N GLU A 406 -28.62 0.84 13.78
CA GLU A 406 -28.82 1.38 12.42
C GLU A 406 -27.93 2.61 12.18
N THR A 407 -27.78 3.49 13.17
CA THR A 407 -26.90 4.67 13.08
C THR A 407 -25.43 4.27 13.03
N ALA A 408 -24.99 3.37 13.91
CA ALA A 408 -23.63 2.85 13.92
C ALA A 408 -23.27 2.15 12.61
N THR A 409 -24.20 1.34 12.07
CA THR A 409 -24.06 0.69 10.77
C THR A 409 -23.85 1.71 9.65
N ARG A 410 -24.65 2.78 9.62
CA ARG A 410 -24.50 3.84 8.62
C ARG A 410 -23.14 4.52 8.70
N ILE A 411 -22.61 4.76 9.91
CA ILE A 411 -21.28 5.35 10.11
C ILE A 411 -20.20 4.38 9.59
N ALA A 412 -20.24 3.11 9.99
CA ALA A 412 -19.26 2.10 9.56
C ALA A 412 -19.26 1.91 8.03
N LEU A 413 -20.44 1.93 7.39
CA LEU A 413 -20.54 1.89 5.93
C LEU A 413 -19.90 3.11 5.27
N CYS A 414 -20.09 4.31 5.85
CA CYS A 414 -19.46 5.53 5.38
C CYS A 414 -17.93 5.46 5.55
N GLU A 415 -17.42 4.96 6.67
CA GLU A 415 -15.98 4.76 6.89
C GLU A 415 -15.37 3.83 5.84
N ARG A 416 -16.05 2.71 5.56
CA ARG A 416 -15.63 1.75 4.55
C ARG A 416 -15.65 2.31 3.13
N GLU A 417 -16.64 3.12 2.79
CA GLU A 417 -16.72 3.80 1.48
C GLU A 417 -15.51 4.71 1.21
N HIS A 418 -14.94 5.27 2.27
CA HIS A 418 -13.75 6.14 2.20
C HIS A 418 -12.42 5.38 2.42
N GLY A 419 -12.45 4.04 2.41
CA GLY A 419 -11.26 3.20 2.42
C GLY A 419 -10.68 2.91 3.80
N ILE A 420 -11.41 3.17 4.89
CA ILE A 420 -11.03 2.74 6.24
C ILE A 420 -11.43 1.27 6.41
N ASP A 421 -10.49 0.44 6.88
CA ASP A 421 -10.71 -1.00 7.09
C ASP A 421 -11.48 -1.24 8.40
N VAL A 422 -12.81 -1.10 8.33
CA VAL A 422 -13.75 -1.33 9.44
C VAL A 422 -14.81 -2.34 9.02
N SER A 423 -15.02 -3.36 9.86
CA SER A 423 -16.15 -4.29 9.75
C SER A 423 -17.36 -3.73 10.49
N VAL A 424 -18.52 -3.78 9.83
CA VAL A 424 -19.80 -3.39 10.45
C VAL A 424 -20.08 -4.26 11.68
N GLU A 425 -19.78 -5.56 11.58
CA GLU A 425 -19.96 -6.51 12.67
C GLU A 425 -19.10 -6.16 13.88
N ASP A 426 -17.85 -5.75 13.65
CA ASP A 426 -16.95 -5.36 14.74
C ASP A 426 -17.38 -4.02 15.37
N THR A 427 -17.81 -3.03 14.59
CA THR A 427 -18.40 -1.79 15.13
C THR A 427 -19.61 -2.06 16.02
N LEU A 428 -20.50 -2.96 15.59
CA LEU A 428 -21.69 -3.31 16.38
C LEU A 428 -21.33 -4.08 17.66
N ARG A 429 -20.25 -4.88 17.65
CA ARG A 429 -19.75 -5.58 18.86
C ARG A 429 -19.18 -4.64 19.91
N GLU A 430 -18.73 -3.45 19.53
CA GLU A 430 -18.28 -2.43 20.48
C GLU A 430 -19.45 -1.86 21.30
N LEU A 431 -20.67 -1.87 20.75
CA LEU A 431 -21.88 -1.45 21.44
C LEU A 431 -22.43 -2.59 22.31
N LYS A 432 -22.50 -2.38 23.63
CA LYS A 432 -22.82 -3.46 24.56
C LYS A 432 -24.08 -3.18 25.35
N PHE A 433 -25.16 -3.84 24.98
CA PHE A 433 -26.48 -3.62 25.58
C PHE A 433 -26.73 -4.38 26.89
N GLY A 434 -25.75 -5.14 27.40
CA GLY A 434 -25.94 -6.06 28.55
C GLY A 434 -26.44 -5.41 29.85
N LEU A 435 -26.14 -4.13 30.09
CA LEU A 435 -26.60 -3.41 31.30
C LEU A 435 -27.81 -2.49 31.06
N VAL A 436 -28.44 -2.52 29.90
CA VAL A 436 -29.55 -1.61 29.58
C VAL A 436 -30.73 -1.81 30.53
N GLU A 437 -31.11 -3.06 30.82
CA GLU A 437 -32.17 -3.37 31.81
C GLU A 437 -31.80 -2.89 33.22
N VAL A 438 -30.58 -3.20 33.68
CA VAL A 438 -30.06 -2.83 35.00
C VAL A 438 -30.09 -1.31 35.20
N VAL A 439 -29.63 -0.55 34.20
CA VAL A 439 -29.60 0.92 34.26
C VAL A 439 -31.00 1.52 34.18
N TYR A 440 -31.89 0.92 33.38
CA TYR A 440 -33.29 1.33 33.31
C TYR A 440 -33.98 1.20 34.68
N GLU A 441 -33.90 0.03 35.31
CA GLU A 441 -34.52 -0.21 36.63
C GLU A 441 -33.87 0.63 37.73
N TRP A 442 -32.56 0.84 37.66
CA TRP A 442 -31.87 1.77 38.56
C TRP A 442 -32.40 3.20 38.43
N ALA A 443 -32.56 3.71 37.21
CA ALA A 443 -33.11 5.03 36.96
C ALA A 443 -34.59 5.16 37.34
N CYS A 444 -35.35 4.05 37.34
CA CYS A 444 -36.72 3.96 37.83
C CYS A 444 -36.83 3.91 39.37
N GLY A 445 -35.71 3.78 40.09
CA GLY A 445 -35.68 3.82 41.56
C GLY A 445 -35.56 2.44 42.25
N MET A 446 -35.31 1.36 41.50
CA MET A 446 -35.12 0.03 42.09
C MET A 446 -33.88 -0.03 43.00
N GLU A 447 -33.96 -0.74 44.13
CA GLU A 447 -32.84 -0.86 45.07
C GLU A 447 -31.63 -1.57 44.43
N PHE A 448 -30.42 -1.22 44.90
CA PHE A 448 -29.18 -1.75 44.33
C PHE A 448 -29.11 -3.27 44.39
N LEU A 449 -29.59 -3.86 45.49
CA LEU A 449 -29.62 -5.32 45.67
C LEU A 449 -30.55 -6.05 44.70
N GLU A 450 -31.61 -5.39 44.22
CA GLU A 450 -32.54 -5.99 43.26
C GLU A 450 -31.97 -5.91 41.84
N ILE A 451 -31.38 -4.78 41.44
CA ILE A 451 -30.77 -4.66 40.11
C ILE A 451 -29.57 -5.61 39.93
N THR A 452 -28.85 -5.97 41.01
CA THR A 452 -27.77 -6.95 40.95
C THR A 452 -28.26 -8.38 40.68
N LYS A 453 -29.55 -8.65 40.87
CA LYS A 453 -30.15 -9.96 40.53
C LYS A 453 -30.54 -10.07 39.06
N LEU A 454 -30.60 -8.95 38.34
CA LEU A 454 -30.98 -8.89 36.92
C LEU A 454 -29.82 -9.26 35.98
N THR A 455 -28.59 -9.35 36.51
CA THR A 455 -27.40 -9.62 35.71
C THR A 455 -26.39 -10.50 36.46
N ASP A 456 -25.56 -11.21 35.73
CA ASP A 456 -24.40 -11.96 36.24
C ASP A 456 -23.13 -11.09 36.35
N VAL A 457 -23.21 -9.81 35.99
CA VAL A 457 -22.11 -8.84 36.08
C VAL A 457 -21.87 -8.44 37.54
N SER A 458 -20.60 -8.34 37.93
CA SER A 458 -20.23 -7.94 39.30
C SER A 458 -20.64 -6.50 39.63
N GLU A 459 -20.98 -6.28 40.90
CA GLU A 459 -21.53 -5.02 41.42
C GLU A 459 -20.59 -3.84 41.16
N GLY A 460 -19.28 -4.06 41.31
CA GLY A 460 -18.28 -3.03 41.04
C GLY A 460 -18.23 -2.57 39.57
N ILE A 461 -18.57 -3.44 38.62
CA ILE A 461 -18.68 -3.08 37.20
C ILE A 461 -19.96 -2.26 36.97
N ILE A 462 -21.07 -2.64 37.59
CA ILE A 462 -22.34 -1.89 37.54
C ILE A 462 -22.12 -0.46 38.05
N VAL A 463 -21.51 -0.30 39.23
CA VAL A 463 -21.20 1.01 39.82
C VAL A 463 -20.33 1.84 38.88
N ARG A 464 -19.25 1.27 38.35
CA ARG A 464 -18.35 1.99 37.41
C ARG A 464 -19.06 2.37 36.11
N CYS A 465 -19.95 1.52 35.60
CA CYS A 465 -20.74 1.82 34.41
C CYS A 465 -21.66 3.01 34.64
N ILE A 466 -22.38 3.05 35.77
CA ILE A 466 -23.29 4.16 36.09
C ILE A 466 -22.53 5.47 36.36
N GLN A 467 -21.36 5.41 37.01
CA GLN A 467 -20.50 6.59 37.21
C GLN A 467 -20.02 7.20 35.88
N ARG A 468 -19.57 6.37 34.94
CA ARG A 468 -19.16 6.81 33.58
C ARG A 468 -20.36 7.23 32.72
N LEU A 469 -21.51 6.62 32.93
CA LEU A 469 -22.76 7.05 32.29
C LEU A 469 -23.13 8.47 32.71
N ASP A 470 -22.91 8.85 33.97
CA ASP A 470 -23.12 10.24 34.40
C ASP A 470 -22.18 11.23 33.69
N GLU A 471 -20.92 10.86 33.47
CA GLU A 471 -20.00 11.65 32.62
C GLU A 471 -20.57 11.85 31.22
N THR A 472 -21.06 10.77 30.60
CA THR A 472 -21.68 10.80 29.27
C THR A 472 -22.92 11.68 29.24
N CYS A 473 -23.80 11.59 30.25
CA CYS A 473 -24.96 12.47 30.39
C CYS A 473 -24.54 13.95 30.50
N ARG A 474 -23.44 14.26 31.20
CA ARG A 474 -22.92 15.63 31.30
C ARG A 474 -22.38 16.14 29.97
N ASP A 475 -21.70 15.29 29.21
CA ASP A 475 -21.20 15.62 27.87
C ASP A 475 -22.34 15.86 26.89
N VAL A 476 -23.33 14.95 26.83
CA VAL A 476 -24.52 15.13 25.99
C VAL A 476 -25.31 16.37 26.39
N ARG A 477 -25.35 16.72 27.69
CA ARG A 477 -25.96 17.97 28.17
C ARG A 477 -25.19 19.22 27.69
N LYS A 478 -23.85 19.20 27.65
CA LYS A 478 -23.04 20.28 27.08
C LYS A 478 -23.29 20.41 25.58
N ALA A 479 -23.28 19.28 24.86
CA ALA A 479 -23.64 19.20 23.45
C ALA A 479 -25.04 19.79 23.17
N ALA A 480 -26.07 19.44 23.96
CA ALA A 480 -27.41 20.00 23.83
C ALA A 480 -27.43 21.53 23.99
N LYS A 481 -26.59 22.08 24.89
CA LYS A 481 -26.43 23.52 25.05
C LYS A 481 -25.83 24.18 23.81
N VAL A 482 -24.86 23.54 23.16
CA VAL A 482 -24.25 24.03 21.90
C VAL A 482 -25.26 23.99 20.74
N ILE A 483 -26.08 22.94 20.67
CA ILE A 483 -27.17 22.81 19.68
C ILE A 483 -28.27 23.87 19.92
N GLY A 484 -28.49 24.26 21.18
CA GLY A 484 -29.63 25.09 21.59
C GLY A 484 -30.90 24.30 21.89
N ASP A 485 -30.79 22.99 22.11
CA ASP A 485 -31.92 22.13 22.47
C ASP A 485 -32.13 22.11 23.99
N THR A 486 -33.05 22.95 24.47
CA THR A 486 -33.37 23.05 25.90
C THR A 486 -34.08 21.82 26.44
N ALA A 487 -34.85 21.12 25.61
CA ALA A 487 -35.60 19.93 26.04
C ALA A 487 -34.65 18.76 26.29
N LEU A 488 -33.72 18.52 25.36
CA LEU A 488 -32.66 17.53 25.52
C LEU A 488 -31.74 17.87 26.70
N TYR A 489 -31.39 19.15 26.88
CA TYR A 489 -30.61 19.60 28.03
C TYR A 489 -31.29 19.22 29.36
N GLN A 490 -32.59 19.49 29.49
CA GLN A 490 -33.37 19.16 30.68
C GLN A 490 -33.49 17.64 30.87
N LYS A 491 -33.75 16.88 29.80
CA LYS A 491 -33.79 15.41 29.86
C LYS A 491 -32.48 14.84 30.39
N MET A 492 -31.33 15.29 29.87
CA MET A 492 -30.01 14.82 30.34
C MET A 492 -29.71 15.23 31.78
N GLN A 493 -30.17 16.41 32.20
CA GLN A 493 -30.11 16.82 33.60
C GLN A 493 -30.90 15.85 34.49
N THR A 494 -32.11 15.49 34.08
CA THR A 494 -32.94 14.52 34.82
C THR A 494 -32.31 13.12 34.80
N CYS A 495 -31.79 12.64 33.66
CA CYS A 495 -31.06 11.36 33.59
C CYS A 495 -29.94 11.31 34.63
N SER A 496 -29.11 12.35 34.68
CA SER A 496 -28.00 12.48 35.64
C SER A 496 -28.50 12.44 37.08
N THR A 497 -29.59 13.15 37.40
CA THR A 497 -30.17 13.14 38.76
C THR A 497 -30.74 11.77 39.15
N LEU A 498 -31.39 11.05 38.24
CA LEU A 498 -32.01 9.75 38.52
C LEU A 498 -30.98 8.67 38.85
N ILE A 499 -29.84 8.67 38.14
CA ILE A 499 -28.79 7.67 38.34
C ILE A 499 -27.86 8.00 39.52
N LYS A 500 -27.82 9.27 39.96
CA LYS A 500 -26.99 9.78 41.06
C LYS A 500 -27.63 9.56 42.43
N ARG A 501 -27.58 8.33 42.92
CA ARG A 501 -28.05 8.01 44.28
C ARG A 501 -27.28 6.89 44.96
N ASP A 502 -27.43 6.83 46.27
CA ASP A 502 -27.00 5.74 47.15
C ASP A 502 -25.55 5.27 46.93
N ILE A 503 -25.35 3.95 46.93
CA ILE A 503 -24.04 3.28 46.90
C ILE A 503 -23.19 3.63 45.67
N VAL A 504 -23.82 4.02 44.56
CA VAL A 504 -23.11 4.30 43.30
C VAL A 504 -22.26 5.58 43.40
N PHE A 505 -22.67 6.54 44.22
CA PHE A 505 -21.97 7.81 44.41
C PHE A 505 -21.57 8.04 45.88
N ALA A 506 -21.38 6.97 46.64
CA ALA A 506 -20.85 7.04 47.98
C ALA A 506 -19.45 7.70 47.99
N ALA A 507 -19.18 8.54 49.00
CA ALA A 507 -17.92 9.25 49.11
C ALA A 507 -16.75 8.26 49.26
N SER A 508 -15.66 8.55 48.55
CA SER A 508 -14.43 7.74 48.65
C SER A 508 -13.83 7.87 50.04
N LEU A 509 -13.41 6.74 50.61
CA LEU A 509 -12.71 6.68 51.91
C LEU A 509 -11.36 7.43 51.89
N TYR A 510 -10.83 7.76 50.71
CA TYR A 510 -9.61 8.57 50.55
C TYR A 510 -9.87 10.09 50.52
N THR A 511 -11.13 10.50 50.45
CA THR A 511 -11.56 11.91 50.34
C THR A 511 -12.41 12.37 51.52
N ILE A 512 -12.73 11.46 52.45
CA ILE A 512 -13.31 11.71 53.77
C ILE A 512 -12.14 11.83 54.75
#